data_AF-A0A3A2ZF74-F1
#
_entry.id   AF-A0A3A2ZF74-F1
#
_cell.length_a   1.000
_cell.length_b   1.000
_cell.length_c   1.000
_cell.angle_alpha   90.00
_cell.angle_beta   90.00
_cell.angle_gamma   90.00
#
_symmetry.space_group_name_H-M   'P 1'
#
loop_
_entity.id
_entity.type
_entity.pdbx_description
1 polymer ?
#
loop_
_entity_poly.entity_id
_entity_poly.type
_entity_poly.pdbx_seq_one_letter_code
_entity_poly.pdbx_strand_id
1 'polypeptide(L)'
;MTDSCNIRSITTSQRDPASTPRPRVHILGLGSIGTFAAHLVSQIPNGPSVTLLLHRRSLLDDYRQNGDRILFESREGEHFSSSGYELETIHNDQWYPVSDESWPDEPTTATIANLIVCVKATQTVSALRSLAHRLNSFSNILFLQNGSGMIEEVNTQLFQDPLTRPNYFIGVISHGVTLNAPFSITHTGFSATAIGQVPRDNAPSNTAIPDSQSEYLLQAVPLSPTLNLTPYSYTDILQVQLEKLAVNAFCNPLCALNDAKNEFLFSIPGTRRAILTEISNVVFALPELKDVPGLEERFSVDRLEETVNGIIAKTANTTCSMVGDLRAGRETEIQFINGSWSRMGRQVGVATPVNDELVEEITKRTRSVK
;
A
#
# COMPACT_ATOMS: atom_id res chain seq x y z
N MET A 1 28.57 29.65 7.93
CA MET A 1 28.19 28.99 9.20
C MET A 1 27.17 27.94 8.83
N THR A 2 27.61 26.69 8.71
CA THR A 2 26.77 25.55 8.33
C THR A 2 25.95 25.15 9.54
N ASP A 3 24.65 25.40 9.50
CA ASP A 3 23.69 24.84 10.45
C ASP A 3 23.76 23.31 10.33
N SER A 4 24.46 22.68 11.26
CA SER A 4 24.44 21.24 11.47
C SER A 4 23.04 20.87 11.96
N CYS A 5 22.16 20.59 11.00
CA CYS A 5 20.87 19.94 11.25
C CYS A 5 21.15 18.62 11.98
N ASN A 6 20.68 18.50 13.23
CA ASN A 6 20.86 17.30 14.02
C ASN A 6 19.98 16.16 13.47
N ILE A 7 20.52 15.37 12.54
CA ILE A 7 19.85 14.20 11.99
C ILE A 7 19.97 13.04 12.98
N ARG A 8 18.84 12.55 13.51
CA ARG A 8 18.82 11.33 14.33
C ARG A 8 19.00 10.10 13.42
N SER A 9 20.05 9.30 13.67
CA SER A 9 20.41 8.17 12.80
C SER A 9 20.07 6.84 13.47
N ILE A 10 19.47 5.93 12.70
CA ILE A 10 19.15 4.55 13.11
C ILE A 10 19.83 3.59 12.13
N THR A 11 20.66 2.70 12.64
CA THR A 11 21.28 1.63 11.83
C THR A 11 20.62 0.31 12.19
N THR A 12 20.12 -0.43 11.19
CA THR A 12 19.51 -1.75 11.40
C THR A 12 20.47 -2.77 12.04
N SER A 13 21.80 -2.56 11.98
CA SER A 13 22.80 -3.62 12.20
C SER A 13 23.41 -3.77 13.60
N GLN A 14 23.09 -2.97 14.62
CA GLN A 14 23.77 -3.13 15.93
C GLN A 14 23.17 -4.24 16.83
N ARG A 15 23.70 -5.49 16.81
CA ARG A 15 23.79 -6.41 17.98
C ARG A 15 24.52 -7.76 17.78
N ASP A 16 24.81 -8.38 18.94
CA ASP A 16 25.59 -9.58 19.26
C ASP A 16 25.43 -10.83 18.36
N PRO A 17 26.52 -11.53 18.02
CA PRO A 17 26.53 -12.73 17.16
C PRO A 17 25.91 -13.99 17.79
N ALA A 18 25.40 -13.93 19.02
CA ALA A 18 24.80 -15.06 19.74
C ALA A 18 23.26 -15.13 19.65
N SER A 19 22.59 -14.25 18.89
CA SER A 19 21.13 -14.23 18.78
C SER A 19 20.59 -15.14 17.66
N THR A 20 19.36 -15.62 17.82
CA THR A 20 18.56 -16.31 16.79
C THR A 20 18.53 -15.54 15.45
N PRO A 21 18.39 -16.24 14.29
CA PRO A 21 18.36 -15.59 12.98
C PRO A 21 17.20 -14.59 12.90
N ARG A 22 17.50 -13.37 12.40
CA ARG A 22 16.51 -12.31 12.26
C ARG A 22 15.43 -12.70 11.25
N PRO A 23 14.14 -12.44 11.53
CA PRO A 23 13.11 -12.42 10.49
C PRO A 23 13.55 -11.47 9.36
N ARG A 24 13.27 -11.80 8.10
CA ARG A 24 13.58 -10.94 6.95
C ARG A 24 12.30 -10.42 6.32
N VAL A 25 12.28 -9.12 6.00
CA VAL A 25 11.19 -8.43 5.31
C VAL A 25 11.73 -7.80 4.03
N HIS A 26 11.12 -8.14 2.90
CA HIS A 26 11.44 -7.54 1.61
C HIS A 26 10.44 -6.43 1.29
N ILE A 27 10.93 -5.32 0.73
CA ILE A 27 10.09 -4.17 0.33
C ILE A 27 10.11 -4.05 -1.19
N LEU A 28 8.95 -4.24 -1.83
CA LEU A 28 8.77 -4.10 -3.27
C LEU A 28 8.03 -2.81 -3.61
N GLY A 29 8.74 -1.88 -4.26
CA GLY A 29 8.19 -0.59 -4.70
C GLY A 29 8.58 0.56 -3.79
N LEU A 30 9.66 1.26 -4.14
CA LEU A 30 10.31 2.29 -3.30
C LEU A 30 9.85 3.71 -3.66
N GLY A 31 8.53 3.86 -3.83
CA GLY A 31 7.89 5.18 -3.89
C GLY A 31 7.73 5.78 -2.48
N SER A 32 6.83 6.76 -2.32
CA SER A 32 6.56 7.39 -1.02
C SER A 32 6.25 6.36 0.08
N ILE A 33 5.27 5.48 -0.17
CA ILE A 33 4.78 4.51 0.82
C ILE A 33 5.78 3.40 1.10
N GLY A 34 6.46 2.86 0.09
CA GLY A 34 7.45 1.80 0.31
C GLY A 34 8.71 2.29 1.01
N THR A 35 9.18 3.50 0.68
CA THR A 35 10.31 4.14 1.39
C THR A 35 9.92 4.39 2.85
N PHE A 36 8.68 4.85 3.10
CA PHE A 36 8.15 5.03 4.45
C PHE A 36 8.04 3.72 5.21
N ALA A 37 7.48 2.68 4.60
CA ALA A 37 7.40 1.35 5.20
C ALA A 37 8.79 0.79 5.54
N ALA A 38 9.76 0.92 4.64
CA ALA A 38 11.15 0.51 4.88
C ALA A 38 11.78 1.25 6.06
N HIS A 39 11.55 2.57 6.16
CA HIS A 39 11.99 3.37 7.31
C HIS A 39 11.33 2.86 8.60
N LEU A 40 10.01 2.71 8.63
CA LEU A 40 9.28 2.33 9.83
C LEU A 40 9.59 0.92 10.33
N VAL A 41 9.71 -0.05 9.42
CA VAL A 41 10.10 -1.42 9.77
C VAL A 41 11.52 -1.46 10.33
N SER A 42 12.42 -0.61 9.83
CA SER A 42 13.79 -0.51 10.36
C SER A 42 13.86 0.11 11.77
N GLN A 43 12.83 0.82 12.22
CA GLN A 43 12.77 1.40 13.57
C GLN A 43 12.33 0.41 14.64
N ILE A 44 11.85 -0.78 14.26
CA ILE A 44 11.37 -1.78 15.23
C ILE A 44 12.56 -2.25 16.09
N PRO A 45 12.52 -2.12 17.43
CA PRO A 45 13.59 -2.58 18.30
C PRO A 45 13.79 -4.09 18.19
N ASN A 46 15.03 -4.54 17.96
CA ASN A 46 15.35 -5.93 17.61
C ASN A 46 14.50 -6.45 16.43
N GLY A 47 14.19 -5.55 15.49
CA GLY A 47 13.37 -5.79 14.31
C GLY A 47 14.04 -6.66 13.24
N PRO A 48 13.41 -6.78 12.06
CA PRO A 48 13.82 -7.72 11.04
C PRO A 48 15.05 -7.18 10.30
N SER A 49 15.73 -8.05 9.55
CA SER A 49 16.53 -7.55 8.43
C SER A 49 15.58 -7.03 7.34
N VAL A 50 15.86 -5.85 6.81
CA VAL A 50 15.04 -5.23 5.76
C VAL A 50 15.82 -5.24 4.45
N THR A 51 15.23 -5.88 3.44
CA THR A 51 15.81 -5.99 2.10
C THR A 51 15.03 -5.09 1.13
N LEU A 52 15.69 -4.15 0.48
CA LEU A 52 15.08 -3.28 -0.52
C LEU A 52 15.21 -3.91 -1.91
N LEU A 53 14.08 -4.09 -2.59
CA LEU A 53 14.04 -4.66 -3.93
C LEU A 53 14.12 -3.53 -4.99
N LEU A 54 15.31 -3.35 -5.55
CA LEU A 54 15.66 -2.33 -6.54
C LEU A 54 15.37 -2.82 -7.97
N HIS A 55 14.14 -2.59 -8.43
CA HIS A 55 13.64 -3.06 -9.74
C HIS A 55 14.30 -2.39 -10.98
N ARG A 56 15.30 -1.52 -10.79
CA ARG A 56 16.09 -0.92 -11.87
C ARG A 56 17.42 -0.40 -11.32
N ARG A 57 18.46 -0.42 -12.16
CA ARG A 57 19.82 -0.03 -11.75
C ARG A 57 19.92 1.39 -11.20
N SER A 58 19.20 2.35 -11.78
CA SER A 58 19.23 3.74 -11.34
C SER A 58 18.85 3.91 -9.86
N LEU A 59 17.98 3.05 -9.31
CA LEU A 59 17.63 3.11 -7.89
C LEU A 59 18.79 2.73 -6.98
N LEU A 60 19.70 1.85 -7.42
CA LEU A 60 20.91 1.58 -6.64
C LEU A 60 21.83 2.79 -6.64
N ASP A 61 21.99 3.42 -7.79
CA ASP A 61 22.82 4.62 -7.91
C ASP A 61 22.24 5.76 -7.06
N ASP A 62 20.92 5.96 -7.09
CA ASP A 62 20.19 6.91 -6.25
C ASP A 62 20.34 6.61 -4.75
N TYR A 63 20.28 5.34 -4.36
CA TYR A 63 20.46 4.92 -2.96
C TYR A 63 21.88 5.22 -2.45
N ARG A 64 22.90 4.89 -3.27
CA ARG A 64 24.31 5.19 -2.99
C ARG A 64 24.57 6.69 -2.93
N GLN A 65 23.96 7.47 -3.83
CA GLN A 65 24.05 8.94 -3.82
C GLN A 65 23.48 9.55 -2.54
N ASN A 66 22.45 8.94 -1.96
CA ASN A 66 21.95 9.34 -0.64
C ASN A 66 22.85 8.89 0.53
N GLY A 67 23.98 8.22 0.27
CA GLY A 67 24.90 7.73 1.29
C GLY A 67 24.36 6.51 2.02
N ASP A 68 23.76 5.58 1.26
CA ASP A 68 23.27 4.26 1.70
C ASP A 68 22.28 4.35 2.87
N ARG A 69 21.33 5.29 2.74
CA ARG A 69 20.31 5.56 3.74
C ARG A 69 19.01 6.06 3.13
N ILE A 70 17.93 5.87 3.88
CA ILE A 70 16.66 6.57 3.68
C ILE A 70 16.67 7.81 4.55
N LEU A 71 16.31 8.96 3.97
CA LEU A 71 16.13 10.22 4.67
C LEU A 71 14.64 10.43 4.93
N PHE A 72 14.30 10.77 6.18
CA PHE A 72 12.95 10.96 6.63
C PHE A 72 12.83 12.30 7.37
N GLU A 73 11.90 13.14 6.93
CA GLU A 73 11.52 14.37 7.63
C GLU A 73 10.14 14.19 8.25
N SER A 74 10.02 14.44 9.56
CA SER A 74 8.72 14.42 10.25
C SER A 74 7.91 15.67 9.93
N ARG A 75 6.63 15.64 10.28
CA ARG A 75 5.74 16.79 10.12
C ARG A 75 6.19 18.00 10.94
N GLU A 76 6.85 17.75 12.07
CA GLU A 76 7.38 18.74 12.99
C GLU A 76 8.73 19.33 12.52
N GLY A 77 9.25 18.87 11.37
CA GLY A 77 10.54 19.28 10.82
C GLY A 77 11.74 18.57 11.46
N GLU A 78 11.51 17.46 12.20
CA GLU A 78 12.61 16.64 12.69
C GLU A 78 13.17 15.77 11.56
N HIS A 79 14.49 15.71 11.43
CA HIS A 79 15.16 14.90 10.41
C HIS A 79 15.73 13.61 11.00
N PHE A 80 15.44 12.51 10.33
CA PHE A 80 15.89 11.17 10.67
C PHE A 80 16.56 10.53 9.46
N SER A 81 17.41 9.54 9.73
CA SER A 81 17.90 8.64 8.69
C SER A 81 17.92 7.21 9.17
N SER A 82 17.66 6.28 8.25
CA SER A 82 17.80 4.85 8.47
C SER A 82 18.75 4.23 7.46
N SER A 83 19.65 3.35 7.91
CA SER A 83 20.67 2.69 7.08
C SER A 83 20.87 1.22 7.46
N GLY A 84 21.73 0.52 6.72
CA GLY A 84 22.03 -0.91 6.94
C GLY A 84 21.02 -1.86 6.28
N TYR A 85 20.35 -1.41 5.24
CA TYR A 85 19.46 -2.25 4.46
C TYR A 85 20.25 -3.26 3.62
N GLU A 86 19.73 -4.49 3.53
CA GLU A 86 20.16 -5.39 2.46
C GLU A 86 19.53 -4.92 1.15
N LEU A 87 20.19 -5.17 0.02
CA LEU A 87 19.72 -4.74 -1.28
C LEU A 87 19.72 -5.91 -2.25
N GLU A 88 18.66 -6.05 -3.03
CA GLU A 88 18.63 -6.90 -4.21
C GLU A 88 18.27 -6.05 -5.43
N THR A 89 18.86 -6.33 -6.58
CA THR A 89 18.56 -5.65 -7.83
C THR A 89 18.23 -6.64 -8.94
N ILE A 90 17.40 -6.22 -9.89
CA ILE A 90 16.95 -7.07 -10.99
C ILE A 90 17.81 -6.88 -12.23
N HIS A 91 18.20 -8.00 -12.85
CA HIS A 91 18.87 -8.07 -14.13
C HIS A 91 18.34 -9.29 -14.91
N ASN A 92 17.93 -9.10 -16.17
CA ASN A 92 17.35 -10.16 -17.01
C ASN A 92 16.24 -10.97 -16.31
N ASP A 93 15.28 -10.27 -15.67
CA ASP A 93 14.17 -10.85 -14.89
C ASP A 93 14.57 -11.73 -13.69
N GLN A 94 15.83 -11.70 -13.29
CA GLN A 94 16.36 -12.39 -12.11
C GLN A 94 16.89 -11.40 -11.08
N TRP A 95 16.77 -11.75 -9.81
CA TRP A 95 17.18 -10.91 -8.70
C TRP A 95 18.57 -11.31 -8.22
N TYR A 96 19.41 -10.34 -7.92
CA TYR A 96 20.78 -10.53 -7.45
C TYR A 96 21.01 -9.72 -6.17
N PRO A 97 21.65 -10.28 -5.14
CA PRO A 97 22.06 -9.49 -3.99
C PRO A 97 23.11 -8.46 -4.42
N VAL A 98 23.07 -7.27 -3.85
CA VAL A 98 24.10 -6.25 -4.09
C VAL A 98 25.20 -6.42 -3.04
N SER A 99 26.44 -6.55 -3.51
CA SER A 99 27.63 -6.50 -2.66
C SER A 99 28.59 -5.43 -3.17
N ASP A 100 29.47 -4.94 -2.29
CA ASP A 100 30.47 -3.93 -2.67
C ASP A 100 31.70 -4.54 -3.36
N GLU A 101 31.93 -5.85 -3.20
CA GLU A 101 33.17 -6.50 -3.64
C GLU A 101 33.07 -7.06 -5.07
N SER A 102 31.88 -7.44 -5.54
CA SER A 102 31.59 -7.79 -6.95
C SER A 102 30.09 -8.03 -7.18
N TRP A 103 29.67 -8.04 -8.45
CA TRP A 103 28.36 -8.55 -8.82
C TRP A 103 28.34 -10.08 -8.66
N PRO A 104 27.40 -10.64 -7.90
CA PRO A 104 27.33 -12.10 -7.76
C PRO A 104 26.94 -12.74 -9.08
N ASP A 105 27.60 -13.86 -9.40
CA ASP A 105 27.37 -14.61 -10.64
C ASP A 105 26.01 -15.32 -10.66
N GLU A 106 25.44 -15.61 -9.48
CA GLU A 106 24.19 -16.36 -9.34
C GLU A 106 23.03 -15.51 -8.79
N PRO A 107 21.81 -15.71 -9.33
CA PRO A 107 20.62 -15.04 -8.82
C PRO A 107 20.20 -15.60 -7.46
N THR A 108 19.55 -14.78 -6.65
CA THR A 108 18.91 -15.22 -5.41
C THR A 108 17.66 -16.04 -5.71
N THR A 109 17.63 -17.25 -5.14
CA THR A 109 16.51 -18.19 -5.28
C THR A 109 15.83 -18.48 -3.94
N ALA A 110 16.31 -17.86 -2.85
CA ALA A 110 15.79 -18.07 -1.52
C ALA A 110 14.33 -17.62 -1.42
N THR A 111 13.49 -18.47 -0.81
CA THR A 111 12.09 -18.18 -0.53
C THR A 111 11.96 -16.88 0.27
N ILE A 112 11.04 -16.01 -0.15
CA ILE A 112 10.71 -14.79 0.56
C ILE A 112 9.65 -15.11 1.62
N ALA A 113 10.02 -15.03 2.90
CA ALA A 113 9.09 -15.27 4.00
C ALA A 113 8.08 -14.11 4.15
N ASN A 114 8.54 -12.86 4.11
CA ASN A 114 7.68 -11.68 4.26
C ASN A 114 7.99 -10.65 3.16
N LEU A 115 6.95 -10.21 2.46
CA LEU A 115 7.00 -9.23 1.38
C LEU A 115 5.97 -8.11 1.65
N ILE A 116 6.41 -6.87 1.60
CA ILE A 116 5.53 -5.70 1.60
C ILE A 116 5.51 -5.11 0.19
N VAL A 117 4.31 -5.03 -0.40
CA VAL A 117 4.08 -4.55 -1.76
C VAL A 117 3.52 -3.13 -1.71
N CYS A 118 4.30 -2.20 -2.26
CA CYS A 118 4.05 -0.76 -2.29
C CYS A 118 4.19 -0.15 -3.69
N VAL A 119 4.24 -0.96 -4.75
CA VAL A 119 4.11 -0.48 -6.14
C VAL A 119 2.71 0.09 -6.37
N LYS A 120 2.42 0.72 -7.52
CA LYS A 120 1.02 1.06 -7.85
C LYS A 120 0.20 -0.20 -8.10
N ALA A 121 -1.10 -0.14 -7.82
CA ALA A 121 -1.98 -1.30 -8.02
C ALA A 121 -1.92 -1.85 -9.46
N THR A 122 -1.78 -0.98 -10.48
CA THR A 122 -1.65 -1.37 -11.90
C THR A 122 -0.37 -2.15 -12.21
N GLN A 123 0.63 -2.09 -11.34
CA GLN A 123 1.94 -2.70 -11.54
C GLN A 123 2.11 -3.99 -10.73
N THR A 124 1.20 -4.31 -9.82
CA THR A 124 1.33 -5.41 -8.84
C THR A 124 1.66 -6.73 -9.50
N VAL A 125 0.87 -7.15 -10.49
CA VAL A 125 1.09 -8.44 -11.18
C VAL A 125 2.44 -8.48 -11.89
N SER A 126 2.80 -7.41 -12.62
CA SER A 126 4.10 -7.35 -13.30
C SER A 126 5.28 -7.39 -12.32
N ALA A 127 5.17 -6.69 -11.18
CA ALA A 127 6.23 -6.61 -10.19
C ALA A 127 6.42 -7.96 -9.47
N LEU A 128 5.32 -8.63 -9.10
CA LEU A 128 5.36 -9.93 -8.44
C LEU A 128 5.80 -11.07 -9.36
N ARG A 129 5.60 -10.96 -10.67
CA ARG A 129 5.96 -12.01 -11.64
C ARG A 129 7.41 -12.46 -11.52
N SER A 130 8.34 -11.52 -11.40
CA SER A 130 9.78 -11.81 -11.24
C SER A 130 10.13 -12.49 -9.91
N LEU A 131 9.25 -12.41 -8.91
CA LEU A 131 9.40 -13.00 -7.58
C LEU A 131 8.57 -14.26 -7.39
N ALA A 132 7.70 -14.62 -8.34
CA ALA A 132 6.70 -15.66 -8.16
C ALA A 132 7.30 -17.02 -7.76
N HIS A 133 8.47 -17.37 -8.31
CA HIS A 133 9.18 -18.61 -7.98
C HIS A 133 9.77 -18.63 -6.55
N ARG A 134 9.87 -17.48 -5.88
CA ARG A 134 10.34 -17.32 -4.49
C ARG A 134 9.18 -17.16 -3.51
N LEU A 135 7.93 -17.25 -3.97
CA LEU A 135 6.73 -17.02 -3.19
C LEU A 135 5.89 -18.30 -3.17
N ASN A 136 5.57 -18.80 -1.97
CA ASN A 136 4.82 -20.04 -1.78
C ASN A 136 3.85 -19.93 -0.59
N SER A 137 3.26 -21.04 -0.17
CA SER A 137 2.26 -21.08 0.91
C SER A 137 2.78 -20.70 2.30
N PHE A 138 4.10 -20.60 2.49
CA PHE A 138 4.77 -20.08 3.69
C PHE A 138 5.12 -18.59 3.58
N SER A 139 5.00 -18.00 2.38
CA SER A 139 5.22 -16.59 2.15
C SER A 139 4.03 -15.75 2.61
N ASN A 140 4.30 -14.60 3.21
CA ASN A 140 3.33 -13.60 3.60
C ASN A 140 3.50 -12.35 2.71
N ILE A 141 2.41 -11.91 2.08
CA ILE A 141 2.39 -10.69 1.26
C ILE A 141 1.43 -9.68 1.87
N LEU A 142 1.97 -8.53 2.28
CA LEU A 142 1.21 -7.38 2.73
C LEU A 142 1.07 -6.36 1.60
N PHE A 143 -0.17 -6.08 1.20
CA PHE A 143 -0.48 -5.05 0.21
C PHE A 143 -0.77 -3.72 0.93
N LEU A 144 0.07 -2.70 0.74
CA LEU A 144 -0.11 -1.35 1.29
C LEU A 144 -0.62 -0.33 0.25
N GLN A 145 -1.15 -0.85 -0.85
CA GLN A 145 -1.53 -0.07 -2.01
C GLN A 145 -2.91 0.58 -1.81
N ASN A 146 -3.16 1.67 -2.52
CA ASN A 146 -4.52 2.21 -2.59
C ASN A 146 -5.40 1.31 -3.45
N GLY A 147 -6.71 1.36 -3.21
CA GLY A 147 -7.67 0.63 -4.00
C GLY A 147 -8.02 -0.76 -3.44
N SER A 148 -8.69 -1.54 -4.27
CA SER A 148 -9.04 -2.94 -4.06
C SER A 148 -9.01 -3.70 -5.39
N GLY A 149 -8.97 -5.04 -5.38
CA GLY A 149 -8.94 -5.88 -6.59
C GLY A 149 -7.58 -6.52 -6.91
N MET A 150 -6.51 -6.12 -6.21
CA MET A 150 -5.15 -6.55 -6.52
C MET A 150 -4.92 -8.02 -6.19
N ILE A 151 -5.55 -8.51 -5.12
CA ILE A 151 -5.42 -9.90 -4.66
C ILE A 151 -6.09 -10.84 -5.66
N GLU A 152 -7.27 -10.46 -6.16
CA GLU A 152 -8.05 -11.19 -7.16
C GLU A 152 -7.27 -11.29 -8.48
N GLU A 153 -6.67 -10.18 -8.92
CA GLU A 153 -5.83 -10.18 -10.13
C GLU A 153 -4.58 -11.03 -9.97
N VAL A 154 -3.89 -10.93 -8.83
CA VAL A 154 -2.69 -11.73 -8.52
C VAL A 154 -3.02 -13.22 -8.46
N ASN A 155 -4.14 -13.60 -7.86
CA ASN A 155 -4.60 -14.99 -7.84
C ASN A 155 -4.92 -15.49 -9.24
N THR A 156 -5.63 -14.69 -10.04
CA THR A 156 -6.03 -15.09 -11.40
C THR A 156 -4.82 -15.23 -12.33
N GLN A 157 -3.80 -14.39 -12.18
CA GLN A 157 -2.69 -14.30 -13.13
C GLN A 157 -1.40 -15.00 -12.69
N LEU A 158 -1.13 -15.13 -11.39
CA LEU A 158 0.14 -15.64 -10.86
C LEU A 158 -0.03 -16.83 -9.92
N PHE A 159 -0.92 -16.72 -8.93
CA PHE A 159 -1.06 -17.72 -7.87
C PHE A 159 -2.44 -18.40 -7.89
N GLN A 160 -2.69 -19.13 -8.97
CA GLN A 160 -4.01 -19.72 -9.27
C GLN A 160 -4.39 -20.87 -8.33
N ASP A 161 -3.41 -21.62 -7.81
CA ASP A 161 -3.64 -22.73 -6.89
C ASP A 161 -3.73 -22.25 -5.43
N PRO A 162 -4.90 -22.34 -4.78
CA PRO A 162 -5.09 -21.90 -3.39
C PRO A 162 -4.20 -22.61 -2.36
N LEU A 163 -3.76 -23.85 -2.66
CA LEU A 163 -2.94 -24.65 -1.74
C LEU A 163 -1.49 -24.17 -1.71
N THR A 164 -0.98 -23.68 -2.83
CA THR A 164 0.42 -23.25 -2.97
C THR A 164 0.60 -21.74 -2.94
N ARG A 165 -0.47 -20.96 -3.13
CA ARG A 165 -0.40 -19.49 -3.11
C ARG A 165 0.03 -18.93 -1.74
N PRO A 166 0.63 -17.72 -1.71
CA PRO A 166 1.00 -17.03 -0.48
C PRO A 166 -0.18 -16.70 0.44
N ASN A 167 0.13 -16.42 1.71
CA ASN A 167 -0.80 -15.81 2.64
C ASN A 167 -0.87 -14.30 2.37
N TYR A 168 -2.08 -13.73 2.38
CA TYR A 168 -2.29 -12.32 2.05
C TYR A 168 -2.74 -11.51 3.25
N PHE A 169 -2.26 -10.27 3.29
CA PHE A 169 -2.64 -9.26 4.28
C PHE A 169 -3.03 -7.98 3.56
N ILE A 170 -4.12 -7.37 4.00
CA ILE A 170 -4.55 -6.05 3.55
C ILE A 170 -4.01 -5.03 4.54
N GLY A 171 -3.30 -4.02 4.04
CA GLY A 171 -2.94 -2.86 4.83
C GLY A 171 -3.59 -1.59 4.28
N VAL A 172 -4.29 -0.87 5.14
CA VAL A 172 -4.90 0.42 4.83
C VAL A 172 -4.05 1.51 5.47
N ILE A 173 -3.23 2.17 4.65
CA ILE A 173 -2.39 3.28 5.09
C ILE A 173 -3.05 4.63 4.77
N SER A 174 -3.19 5.49 5.77
CA SER A 174 -3.79 6.83 5.63
C SER A 174 -2.81 7.97 5.87
N HIS A 175 -1.52 7.65 6.07
CA HIS A 175 -0.46 8.64 6.23
C HIS A 175 -0.25 9.45 4.95
N GLY A 176 -0.04 10.76 5.10
CA GLY A 176 0.45 11.61 4.03
C GLY A 176 1.96 11.50 3.93
N VAL A 177 2.48 11.02 2.80
CA VAL A 177 3.92 10.92 2.56
C VAL A 177 4.26 11.48 1.19
N THR A 178 5.17 12.46 1.17
CA THR A 178 5.72 13.02 -0.05
C THR A 178 7.10 12.42 -0.30
N LEU A 179 7.35 11.97 -1.53
CA LEU A 179 8.69 11.59 -1.98
C LEU A 179 9.34 12.82 -2.60
N ASN A 180 10.31 13.41 -1.90
CA ASN A 180 11.00 14.63 -2.34
C ASN A 180 12.04 14.31 -3.41
N ALA A 181 12.74 13.19 -3.22
CA ALA A 181 13.71 12.59 -4.12
C ALA A 181 13.74 11.08 -3.85
N PRO A 182 14.36 10.24 -4.70
CA PRO A 182 14.56 8.83 -4.39
C PRO A 182 15.11 8.65 -2.97
N PHE A 183 14.50 7.77 -2.16
CA PHE A 183 14.86 7.51 -0.76
C PHE A 183 14.82 8.71 0.20
N SER A 184 14.23 9.83 -0.19
CA SER A 184 14.03 11.02 0.64
C SER A 184 12.54 11.35 0.72
N ILE A 185 11.98 11.22 1.92
CA ILE A 185 10.54 11.38 2.17
C ILE A 185 10.25 12.39 3.28
N THR A 186 9.13 13.09 3.14
CA THR A 186 8.55 13.93 4.20
C THR A 186 7.19 13.36 4.60
N HIS A 187 7.00 13.18 5.90
CA HIS A 187 5.72 12.80 6.49
C HIS A 187 4.83 14.04 6.64
N THR A 188 3.87 14.19 5.73
CA THR A 188 3.01 15.38 5.65
C THR A 188 1.73 15.24 6.47
N GLY A 189 1.35 14.03 6.89
CA GLY A 189 0.17 13.82 7.72
C GLY A 189 0.19 12.50 8.49
N PHE A 190 0.16 12.60 9.81
CA PHE A 190 -0.01 11.44 10.68
C PHE A 190 -1.44 10.89 10.57
N SER A 191 -1.57 9.58 10.46
CA SER A 191 -2.86 8.90 10.47
C SER A 191 -2.74 7.50 11.07
N ALA A 192 -3.77 6.69 10.90
CA ALA A 192 -3.74 5.28 11.27
C ALA A 192 -3.23 4.42 10.11
N THR A 193 -2.58 3.32 10.47
CA THR A 193 -2.39 2.18 9.58
C THR A 193 -3.23 1.03 10.12
N ALA A 194 -4.06 0.42 9.30
CA ALA A 194 -4.81 -0.78 9.68
C ALA A 194 -4.26 -1.98 8.92
N ILE A 195 -4.18 -3.15 9.57
CA ILE A 195 -3.80 -4.40 8.93
C ILE A 195 -4.78 -5.51 9.28
N GLY A 196 -5.07 -6.41 8.34
CA GLY A 196 -5.80 -7.63 8.63
C GLY A 196 -5.45 -8.74 7.64
N GLN A 197 -5.52 -9.98 8.12
CA GLN A 197 -5.24 -11.16 7.32
C GLN A 197 -6.45 -11.51 6.44
N VAL A 198 -6.19 -11.87 5.18
CA VAL A 198 -7.22 -12.39 4.27
C VAL A 198 -7.38 -13.90 4.51
N PRO A 199 -8.61 -14.40 4.73
CA PRO A 199 -8.87 -15.82 4.87
C PRO A 199 -8.39 -16.62 3.67
N ARG A 200 -7.87 -17.83 3.91
CA ARG A 200 -7.57 -18.78 2.82
C ARG A 200 -8.82 -19.57 2.47
N ASP A 201 -9.03 -19.77 1.18
CA ASP A 201 -10.04 -20.69 0.67
C ASP A 201 -9.76 -22.10 1.24
N ASN A 202 -10.75 -22.72 1.89
CA ASN A 202 -10.66 -24.05 2.52
C ASN A 202 -9.80 -24.17 3.79
N ALA A 203 -9.42 -23.08 4.46
CA ALA A 203 -8.89 -23.20 5.82
C ALA A 203 -10.01 -23.63 6.79
N PRO A 204 -9.85 -24.72 7.57
CA PRO A 204 -10.78 -25.02 8.65
C PRO A 204 -10.87 -23.80 9.57
N SER A 205 -12.09 -23.38 9.91
CA SER A 205 -12.41 -22.18 10.69
C SER A 205 -11.77 -22.12 12.09
N ASN A 206 -10.99 -23.13 12.48
CA ASN A 206 -10.39 -23.31 13.80
C ASN A 206 -9.00 -23.96 13.80
N THR A 207 -8.26 -23.98 12.69
CA THR A 207 -6.84 -24.39 12.69
C THR A 207 -5.92 -23.26 12.22
N ALA A 208 -6.10 -22.07 12.79
CA ALA A 208 -5.01 -21.12 12.86
C ALA A 208 -4.16 -21.53 14.06
N ILE A 209 -3.27 -22.50 13.88
CA ILE A 209 -2.00 -22.43 14.60
C ILE A 209 -1.23 -21.38 13.81
N PRO A 210 -1.04 -20.15 14.32
CA PRO A 210 -0.20 -19.19 13.64
C PRO A 210 1.18 -19.82 13.59
N ASP A 211 1.67 -20.11 12.39
CA ASP A 211 3.09 -20.40 12.25
C ASP A 211 3.84 -19.14 12.72
N SER A 212 4.87 -19.31 13.55
CA SER A 212 5.58 -18.21 14.24
C SER A 212 6.08 -17.09 13.30
N GLN A 213 6.16 -17.36 11.99
CA GLN A 213 6.53 -16.39 10.96
C GLN A 213 5.37 -15.50 10.49
N SER A 214 4.13 -16.00 10.46
CA SER A 214 2.92 -15.23 10.09
C SER A 214 2.56 -14.20 11.16
N GLU A 215 2.93 -14.47 12.41
CA GLU A 215 2.78 -13.53 13.52
C GLU A 215 3.71 -12.33 13.40
N TYR A 216 4.84 -12.43 12.70
CA TYR A 216 5.82 -11.34 12.66
C TYR A 216 5.24 -10.04 12.07
N LEU A 217 4.55 -10.12 10.93
CA LEU A 217 3.91 -8.94 10.32
C LEU A 217 2.76 -8.39 11.17
N LEU A 218 2.05 -9.24 11.92
CA LEU A 218 0.92 -8.85 12.75
C LEU A 218 1.31 -8.40 14.17
N GLN A 219 2.45 -8.85 14.70
CA GLN A 219 2.87 -8.61 16.08
C GLN A 219 4.08 -7.68 16.20
N ALA A 220 5.07 -7.78 15.30
CA ALA A 220 6.31 -7.00 15.40
C ALA A 220 6.19 -5.63 14.72
N VAL A 221 5.48 -5.54 13.59
CA VAL A 221 5.27 -4.28 12.86
C VAL A 221 4.46 -3.24 13.69
N PRO A 222 3.42 -3.61 14.47
CA PRO A 222 2.76 -2.69 15.41
C PRO A 222 3.67 -2.10 16.50
N LEU A 223 4.84 -2.69 16.78
CA LEU A 223 5.76 -2.17 17.80
C LEU A 223 6.49 -0.90 17.37
N SER A 224 6.34 -0.44 16.13
CA SER A 224 6.81 0.87 15.70
C SER A 224 5.81 1.95 16.17
N PRO A 225 6.14 2.78 17.17
CA PRO A 225 5.21 3.79 17.69
C PRO A 225 4.82 4.82 16.62
N THR A 226 5.69 5.06 15.63
CA THR A 226 5.46 5.98 14.52
C THR A 226 4.49 5.43 13.48
N LEU A 227 4.35 4.09 13.38
CA LEU A 227 3.51 3.44 12.38
C LEU A 227 2.02 3.46 12.76
N ASN A 228 1.71 3.55 14.06
CA ASN A 228 0.34 3.57 14.57
C ASN A 228 -0.53 2.48 13.93
N LEU A 229 0.03 1.26 13.86
CA LEU A 229 -0.60 0.14 13.20
C LEU A 229 -1.49 -0.61 14.18
N THR A 230 -2.74 -0.80 13.79
CA THR A 230 -3.74 -1.56 14.54
C THR A 230 -4.13 -2.81 13.76
N PRO A 231 -4.03 -4.01 14.35
CA PRO A 231 -4.52 -5.23 13.74
C PRO A 231 -6.05 -5.31 13.86
N TYR A 232 -6.68 -5.86 12.83
CA TYR A 232 -8.13 -6.02 12.71
C TYR A 232 -8.49 -7.44 12.27
N SER A 233 -9.72 -7.85 12.60
CA SER A 233 -10.33 -9.01 11.96
C SER A 233 -10.49 -8.77 10.45
N TYR A 234 -10.67 -9.82 9.65
CA TYR A 234 -10.86 -9.69 8.21
C TYR A 234 -12.05 -8.77 7.86
N THR A 235 -13.19 -8.96 8.53
CA THR A 235 -14.40 -8.15 8.30
C THR A 235 -14.19 -6.69 8.71
N ASP A 236 -13.41 -6.42 9.75
CA ASP A 236 -13.16 -5.05 10.19
C ASP A 236 -12.17 -4.34 9.25
N ILE A 237 -11.07 -5.00 8.83
CA ILE A 237 -10.14 -4.39 7.87
C ILE A 237 -10.81 -4.16 6.52
N LEU A 238 -11.71 -5.05 6.10
CA LEU A 238 -12.47 -4.90 4.86
C LEU A 238 -13.36 -3.66 4.94
N GLN A 239 -14.07 -3.45 6.05
CA GLN A 239 -14.86 -2.22 6.26
C GLN A 239 -13.98 -0.96 6.22
N VAL A 240 -12.81 -0.98 6.88
CA VAL A 240 -11.84 0.14 6.85
C VAL A 240 -11.33 0.42 5.43
N GLN A 241 -11.03 -0.63 4.65
CA GLN A 241 -10.60 -0.50 3.26
C GLN A 241 -11.71 0.11 2.39
N LEU A 242 -12.94 -0.37 2.54
CA LEU A 242 -14.09 0.08 1.75
C LEU A 242 -14.49 1.53 2.04
N GLU A 243 -14.41 1.99 3.29
CA GLU A 243 -14.61 3.41 3.62
C GLU A 243 -13.56 4.30 2.94
N LYS A 244 -12.28 3.92 3.03
CA LYS A 244 -11.21 4.66 2.35
C LYS A 244 -11.40 4.64 0.84
N LEU A 245 -11.81 3.49 0.28
CA LEU A 245 -12.13 3.34 -1.13
C LEU A 245 -13.28 4.24 -1.56
N ALA A 246 -14.29 4.41 -0.71
CA ALA A 246 -15.44 5.29 -0.98
C ALA A 246 -15.03 6.76 -1.05
N VAL A 247 -14.18 7.20 -0.11
CA VAL A 247 -13.60 8.54 -0.12
C VAL A 247 -12.80 8.76 -1.40
N ASN A 248 -11.92 7.82 -1.75
CA ASN A 248 -11.10 7.92 -2.95
C ASN A 248 -11.93 7.91 -4.25
N ALA A 249 -13.01 7.15 -4.29
CA ALA A 249 -13.90 7.06 -5.45
C ALA A 249 -14.61 8.38 -5.76
N PHE A 250 -14.93 9.17 -4.74
CA PHE A 250 -15.43 10.53 -4.92
C PHE A 250 -14.30 11.52 -5.19
N CYS A 251 -13.30 11.59 -4.30
CA CYS A 251 -12.32 12.67 -4.31
C CYS A 251 -11.36 12.60 -5.51
N ASN A 252 -10.79 11.44 -5.79
CA ASN A 252 -9.64 11.33 -6.70
C ASN A 252 -10.00 11.62 -8.16
N PRO A 253 -10.98 10.94 -8.79
CA PRO A 253 -11.29 11.19 -10.19
C PRO A 253 -11.82 12.60 -10.43
N LEU A 254 -12.65 13.13 -9.53
CA LEU A 254 -13.26 14.45 -9.71
C LEU A 254 -12.24 15.58 -9.58
N CYS A 255 -11.32 15.52 -8.61
CA CYS A 255 -10.19 16.45 -8.58
C CYS A 255 -9.30 16.32 -9.83
N ALA A 256 -9.03 15.09 -10.28
CA ALA A 256 -8.17 14.82 -11.42
C ALA A 256 -8.74 15.33 -12.75
N LEU A 257 -10.04 15.15 -13.01
CA LEU A 257 -10.71 15.67 -14.22
C LEU A 257 -10.74 17.19 -14.28
N ASN A 258 -10.78 17.84 -13.11
CA ASN A 258 -10.86 19.31 -12.98
C ASN A 258 -9.50 19.96 -12.71
N ASP A 259 -8.42 19.18 -12.67
CA ASP A 259 -7.08 19.64 -12.30
C ASP A 259 -7.03 20.48 -11.00
N ALA A 260 -7.84 20.08 -10.01
CA ALA A 260 -8.16 20.90 -8.85
C ALA A 260 -7.61 20.35 -7.53
N LYS A 261 -7.57 21.23 -6.51
CA LYS A 261 -7.41 20.84 -5.10
C LYS A 261 -8.70 20.28 -4.53
N ASN A 262 -8.62 19.60 -3.39
CA ASN A 262 -9.79 18.96 -2.76
C ASN A 262 -10.90 19.96 -2.39
N GLU A 263 -10.61 21.24 -2.18
CA GLU A 263 -11.62 22.28 -1.92
C GLU A 263 -12.73 22.35 -2.98
N PHE A 264 -12.41 22.04 -4.24
CA PHE A 264 -13.38 21.99 -5.34
C PHE A 264 -14.54 21.02 -5.05
N LEU A 265 -14.29 19.95 -4.31
CA LEU A 265 -15.29 18.91 -4.04
C LEU A 265 -16.50 19.43 -3.22
N PHE A 266 -16.36 20.56 -2.52
CA PHE A 266 -17.48 21.21 -1.84
C PHE A 266 -18.53 21.77 -2.81
N SER A 267 -18.17 22.06 -4.06
CA SER A 267 -19.11 22.63 -5.05
C SER A 267 -19.98 21.58 -5.77
N ILE A 268 -19.79 20.28 -5.49
CA ILE A 268 -20.48 19.18 -6.18
C ILE A 268 -21.15 18.17 -5.23
N PRO A 269 -21.96 18.61 -4.26
CA PRO A 269 -22.59 17.72 -3.27
C PRO A 269 -23.55 16.69 -3.90
N GLY A 270 -24.19 17.03 -5.04
CA GLY A 270 -25.08 16.10 -5.74
C GLY A 270 -24.34 14.87 -6.28
N THR A 271 -23.18 15.08 -6.91
CA THR A 271 -22.30 14.00 -7.39
C THR A 271 -21.79 13.14 -6.24
N ARG A 272 -21.44 13.77 -5.11
CA ARG A 272 -21.04 13.05 -3.88
C ARG A 272 -22.13 12.09 -3.42
N ARG A 273 -23.36 12.59 -3.27
CA ARG A 273 -24.51 11.79 -2.84
C ARG A 273 -24.76 10.62 -3.79
N ALA A 274 -24.69 10.85 -5.11
CA ALA A 274 -24.93 9.81 -6.11
C ALA A 274 -23.91 8.66 -6.02
N ILE A 275 -22.61 8.99 -5.98
CA ILE A 275 -21.53 8.00 -5.86
C ILE A 275 -21.65 7.22 -4.55
N LEU A 276 -21.88 7.91 -3.44
CA LEU A 276 -22.01 7.26 -2.14
C LEU A 276 -23.26 6.38 -2.05
N THR A 277 -24.34 6.74 -2.75
CA THR A 277 -25.54 5.89 -2.85
C THR A 277 -25.24 4.58 -3.58
N GLU A 278 -24.53 4.64 -4.71
CA GLU A 278 -24.08 3.42 -5.41
C GLU A 278 -23.23 2.54 -4.50
N ILE A 279 -22.26 3.16 -3.81
CA ILE A 279 -21.35 2.48 -2.90
C ILE A 279 -22.10 1.80 -1.75
N SER A 280 -23.00 2.50 -1.06
CA SER A 280 -23.81 1.92 0.01
C SER A 280 -24.59 0.70 -0.47
N ASN A 281 -25.23 0.80 -1.63
CA ASN A 281 -26.00 -0.30 -2.21
C ASN A 281 -25.11 -1.50 -2.54
N VAL A 282 -23.90 -1.27 -3.07
CA VAL A 282 -22.93 -2.35 -3.32
C VAL A 282 -22.52 -3.01 -2.01
N VAL A 283 -22.12 -2.23 -1.00
CA VAL A 283 -21.66 -2.74 0.30
C VAL A 283 -22.73 -3.59 0.98
N PHE A 284 -23.99 -3.16 0.98
CA PHE A 284 -25.09 -3.90 1.58
C PHE A 284 -25.42 -5.21 0.86
N ALA A 285 -25.00 -5.36 -0.40
CA ALA A 285 -25.18 -6.57 -1.19
C ALA A 285 -23.96 -7.52 -1.15
N LEU A 286 -22.85 -7.13 -0.51
CA LEU A 286 -21.64 -7.97 -0.43
C LEU A 286 -21.84 -9.15 0.55
N PRO A 287 -21.59 -10.41 0.10
CA PRO A 287 -21.77 -11.58 0.95
C PRO A 287 -20.78 -11.63 2.12
N GLU A 288 -19.57 -11.09 1.96
CA GLU A 288 -18.52 -11.07 3.00
C GLU A 288 -18.88 -10.20 4.20
N LEU A 289 -19.81 -9.25 4.01
CA LEU A 289 -20.25 -8.31 5.03
C LEU A 289 -21.67 -8.60 5.52
N LYS A 290 -22.26 -9.71 5.05
CA LYS A 290 -23.55 -10.16 5.53
C LYS A 290 -23.50 -10.38 7.05
N ASP A 291 -24.52 -9.90 7.75
CA ASP A 291 -24.68 -10.04 9.20
C ASP A 291 -23.61 -9.33 10.06
N VAL A 292 -22.77 -8.46 9.47
CA VAL A 292 -21.83 -7.62 10.22
C VAL A 292 -22.60 -6.55 11.02
N PRO A 293 -22.49 -6.52 12.36
CA PRO A 293 -23.22 -5.55 13.18
C PRO A 293 -22.87 -4.10 12.86
N GLY A 294 -23.87 -3.24 12.73
CA GLY A 294 -23.67 -1.80 12.49
C GLY A 294 -23.26 -1.43 11.05
N LEU A 295 -23.24 -2.38 10.12
CA LEU A 295 -22.86 -2.12 8.73
C LEU A 295 -23.76 -1.07 8.06
N GLU A 296 -25.07 -1.18 8.25
CA GLU A 296 -26.06 -0.24 7.68
C GLU A 296 -25.84 1.20 8.16
N GLU A 297 -25.51 1.40 9.43
CA GLU A 297 -25.19 2.72 9.98
C GLU A 297 -23.86 3.22 9.42
N ARG A 298 -22.82 2.39 9.46
CA ARG A 298 -21.45 2.72 9.02
C ARG A 298 -21.39 3.13 7.55
N PHE A 299 -22.09 2.40 6.69
CA PHE A 299 -22.14 2.65 5.25
C PHE A 299 -23.45 3.30 4.81
N SER A 300 -24.23 3.87 5.73
CA SER A 300 -25.34 4.74 5.32
C SER A 300 -24.79 5.92 4.51
N VAL A 301 -25.56 6.37 3.52
CA VAL A 301 -25.11 7.44 2.64
C VAL A 301 -24.80 8.72 3.44
N ASP A 302 -25.60 9.00 4.49
CA ASP A 302 -25.39 10.14 5.40
C ASP A 302 -24.06 10.03 6.15
N ARG A 303 -23.76 8.85 6.71
CA ARG A 303 -22.50 8.62 7.44
C ARG A 303 -21.27 8.68 6.54
N LEU A 304 -21.37 8.14 5.32
CA LEU A 304 -20.31 8.26 4.32
C LEU A 304 -20.12 9.71 3.89
N GLU A 305 -21.19 10.49 3.74
CA GLU A 305 -21.09 11.92 3.43
C GLU A 305 -20.41 12.71 4.54
N GLU A 306 -20.76 12.47 5.80
CA GLU A 306 -20.06 13.05 6.95
C GLU A 306 -18.56 12.73 6.91
N THR A 307 -18.23 11.46 6.67
CA THR A 307 -16.84 10.99 6.59
C THR A 307 -16.07 11.70 5.47
N VAL A 308 -16.64 11.71 4.26
CA VAL A 308 -16.05 12.37 3.08
C VAL A 308 -15.88 13.87 3.33
N ASN A 309 -16.90 14.56 3.82
CA ASN A 309 -16.83 16.00 4.10
C ASN A 309 -15.78 16.33 5.16
N GLY A 310 -15.68 15.51 6.21
CA GLY A 310 -14.65 15.65 7.25
C GLY A 310 -13.24 15.51 6.68
N ILE A 311 -13.03 14.60 5.72
CA ILE A 311 -11.73 14.44 5.04
C ILE A 311 -11.45 15.62 4.11
N ILE A 312 -12.42 16.05 3.31
CA ILE A 312 -12.26 17.20 2.41
C ILE A 312 -11.93 18.46 3.21
N ALA A 313 -12.61 18.72 4.33
CA ALA A 313 -12.32 19.87 5.18
C ALA A 313 -10.88 19.88 5.70
N LYS A 314 -10.35 18.72 6.11
CA LYS A 314 -8.96 18.59 6.58
C LYS A 314 -7.93 18.66 5.46
N THR A 315 -8.32 18.35 4.23
CA THR A 315 -7.41 18.19 3.09
C THR A 315 -7.68 19.20 1.97
N ALA A 316 -8.50 20.23 2.20
CA ALA A 316 -9.01 21.16 1.19
C ALA A 316 -7.89 21.78 0.33
N ASN A 317 -6.78 22.16 0.96
CA ASN A 317 -5.64 22.79 0.30
C ASN A 317 -4.66 21.81 -0.37
N THR A 318 -4.92 20.51 -0.29
CA THR A 318 -4.06 19.46 -0.86
C THR A 318 -4.58 18.98 -2.22
N THR A 319 -3.70 18.32 -2.96
CA THR A 319 -3.99 17.72 -4.26
C THR A 319 -3.80 16.21 -4.15
N CYS A 320 -4.77 15.43 -4.64
CA CYS A 320 -4.71 13.97 -4.62
C CYS A 320 -3.70 13.42 -5.65
N SER A 321 -3.22 12.20 -5.43
CA SER A 321 -2.20 11.56 -6.28
C SER A 321 -2.62 11.43 -7.75
N MET A 322 -3.92 11.19 -8.00
CA MET A 322 -4.44 10.99 -9.35
C MET A 322 -4.31 12.24 -10.24
N VAL A 323 -4.42 13.46 -9.67
CA VAL A 323 -4.15 14.73 -10.38
C VAL A 323 -2.70 14.76 -10.85
N GLY A 324 -1.76 14.44 -9.95
CA GLY A 324 -0.34 14.40 -10.27
C GLY A 324 0.02 13.34 -11.32
N ASP A 325 -0.71 12.23 -11.34
CA ASP A 325 -0.55 11.20 -12.37
C ASP A 325 -1.04 11.67 -13.74
N LEU A 326 -2.22 12.28 -13.83
CA LEU A 326 -2.72 12.84 -15.08
C LEU A 326 -1.82 13.96 -15.60
N ARG A 327 -1.37 14.88 -14.75
CA ARG A 327 -0.43 15.96 -15.13
C ARG A 327 0.86 15.42 -15.76
N ALA A 328 1.31 14.26 -15.29
CA ALA A 328 2.54 13.63 -15.75
C ALA A 328 2.31 12.57 -16.85
N GLY A 329 1.09 12.43 -17.39
CA GLY A 329 0.76 11.41 -18.40
C GLY A 329 0.93 9.97 -17.92
N ARG A 330 0.95 9.75 -16.59
CA ARG A 330 1.10 8.42 -16.00
C ARG A 330 -0.24 7.71 -15.92
N GLU A 331 -0.18 6.39 -15.95
CA GLU A 331 -1.33 5.56 -15.65
C GLU A 331 -1.82 5.83 -14.21
N THR A 332 -3.15 5.91 -14.06
CA THR A 332 -3.82 6.18 -12.79
C THR A 332 -4.37 4.90 -12.17
N GLU A 333 -4.68 4.94 -10.88
CA GLU A 333 -5.27 3.81 -10.16
C GLU A 333 -6.80 3.72 -10.31
N ILE A 334 -7.40 4.39 -11.32
CA ILE A 334 -8.87 4.49 -11.46
C ILE A 334 -9.57 3.12 -11.52
N GLN A 335 -8.93 2.13 -12.15
CA GLN A 335 -9.45 0.76 -12.24
C GLN A 335 -9.47 0.03 -10.90
N PHE A 336 -8.64 0.44 -9.94
CA PHE A 336 -8.55 -0.12 -8.60
C PHE A 336 -9.31 0.71 -7.56
N ILE A 337 -9.87 1.86 -7.97
CA ILE A 337 -10.70 2.74 -7.13
C ILE A 337 -12.15 2.63 -7.57
N ASN A 338 -12.58 3.41 -8.56
CA ASN A 338 -13.95 3.37 -9.08
C ASN A 338 -14.23 2.08 -9.84
N GLY A 339 -13.23 1.56 -10.58
CA GLY A 339 -13.36 0.27 -11.26
C GLY A 339 -13.59 -0.90 -10.32
N SER A 340 -13.14 -0.80 -9.06
CA SER A 340 -13.41 -1.81 -8.04
C SER A 340 -14.86 -1.78 -7.57
N TRP A 341 -15.43 -0.59 -7.36
CA TRP A 341 -16.87 -0.44 -7.11
C TRP A 341 -17.70 -0.99 -8.27
N SER A 342 -17.32 -0.67 -9.50
CA SER A 342 -17.94 -1.20 -10.70
C SER A 342 -17.90 -2.73 -10.79
N ARG A 343 -16.77 -3.34 -10.46
CA ARG A 343 -16.63 -4.82 -10.45
C ARG A 343 -17.48 -5.45 -9.35
N MET A 344 -17.40 -4.92 -8.12
CA MET A 344 -18.21 -5.41 -6.99
C MET A 344 -19.70 -5.28 -7.28
N GLY A 345 -20.15 -4.14 -7.81
CA GLY A 345 -21.54 -3.92 -8.20
C GLY A 345 -22.04 -4.94 -9.21
N ARG A 346 -21.27 -5.20 -10.28
CA ARG A 346 -21.60 -6.26 -11.25
C ARG A 346 -21.67 -7.65 -10.63
N GLN A 347 -20.79 -7.98 -9.67
CA GLN A 347 -20.80 -9.28 -8.99
C GLN A 347 -22.07 -9.50 -8.16
N VAL A 348 -22.59 -8.45 -7.53
CA VAL A 348 -23.77 -8.51 -6.65
C VAL A 348 -25.07 -8.02 -7.32
N GLY A 349 -25.03 -7.70 -8.61
CA GLY A 349 -26.21 -7.25 -9.37
C GLY A 349 -26.66 -5.82 -9.08
N VAL A 350 -25.78 -4.97 -8.55
CA VAL A 350 -26.03 -3.55 -8.27
C VAL A 350 -25.40 -2.68 -9.36
N ALA A 351 -26.19 -1.79 -9.96
CA ALA A 351 -25.72 -0.86 -10.97
C ALA A 351 -24.88 0.28 -10.35
N THR A 352 -23.78 0.62 -11.02
CA THR A 352 -22.82 1.67 -10.59
C THR A 352 -22.50 2.67 -11.71
N PRO A 353 -23.51 3.28 -12.36
CA PRO A 353 -23.31 4.08 -13.57
C PRO A 353 -22.36 5.26 -13.38
N VAL A 354 -22.38 5.95 -12.24
CA VAL A 354 -21.49 7.10 -12.00
C VAL A 354 -20.04 6.63 -11.82
N ASN A 355 -19.81 5.53 -11.10
CA ASN A 355 -18.47 4.95 -11.03
C ASN A 355 -17.97 4.47 -12.40
N ASP A 356 -18.82 3.84 -13.20
CA ASP A 356 -18.47 3.39 -14.55
C ASP A 356 -18.10 4.57 -15.47
N GLU A 357 -18.88 5.68 -15.41
CA GLU A 357 -18.60 6.90 -16.16
C GLU A 357 -17.25 7.52 -15.78
N LEU A 358 -16.96 7.65 -14.48
CA LEU A 358 -15.67 8.20 -14.01
C LEU A 358 -14.48 7.36 -14.46
N VAL A 359 -14.64 6.02 -14.49
CA VAL A 359 -13.63 5.11 -15.03
C VAL A 359 -13.36 5.43 -16.50
N GLU A 360 -14.40 5.58 -17.31
CA GLU A 360 -14.26 5.92 -18.72
C GLU A 360 -13.61 7.27 -18.94
N GLU A 361 -14.05 8.31 -18.24
CA GLU A 361 -13.55 9.68 -18.41
C GLU A 361 -12.06 9.81 -18.06
N ILE A 362 -11.63 9.26 -16.93
CA ILE A 362 -10.22 9.27 -16.53
C ILE A 362 -9.40 8.43 -17.51
N THR A 363 -9.91 7.28 -17.96
CA THR A 363 -9.20 6.43 -18.93
C THR A 363 -9.02 7.17 -20.26
N LYS A 364 -10.05 7.86 -20.76
CA LYS A 364 -9.99 8.70 -21.95
C LYS A 364 -8.98 9.83 -21.77
N ARG A 365 -9.04 10.55 -20.65
CA ARG A 365 -8.11 11.65 -20.34
C ARG A 365 -6.65 11.18 -20.28
N THR A 366 -6.39 10.03 -19.65
CA THR A 366 -5.04 9.47 -19.53
C THR A 366 -4.44 9.15 -20.92
N ARG A 367 -5.26 8.67 -21.86
CA ARG A 367 -4.83 8.39 -23.24
C ARG A 367 -4.56 9.65 -24.05
N SER A 368 -5.28 10.74 -23.80
CA SER A 368 -5.10 12.00 -24.52
C SER A 368 -3.86 12.81 -24.08
N VAL A 369 -3.27 12.48 -22.91
CA VAL A 369 -2.05 13.13 -22.40
C VAL A 369 -0.77 12.41 -22.85
N LYS A 370 -0.89 11.12 -23.23
CA LYS A 370 0.20 10.36 -23.86
C LYS A 370 0.29 10.69 -25.34
#